data_AF-A0AAP5IF38-F1
#
_entry.id   AF-A0AAP5IF38-F1
#
_cell.length_a   1.000
_cell.length_b   1.000
_cell.length_c   1.000
_cell.angle_alpha   90.00
_cell.angle_beta   90.00
_cell.angle_gamma   90.00
#
_symmetry.space_group_name_H-M   'P 1'
#
loop_
_entity.id
_entity.type
_entity.pdbx_description
1 polymer ?
#
loop_
_entity_poly.entity_id
_entity_poly.type
_entity_poly.pdbx_seq_one_letter_code
_entity_poly.pdbx_strand_id
1 'polypeptide(L)'
;MKISHSLMVHISANTYITSYNNSESQSCSFIEDGETITLSFGTDSLQKLNETIQNLQQIYQSLCLKRQQQISKELDLINPKPSFISTQNGNGKNYAEVDIQF
;
A
#
# COMPACT_ATOMS: atom_id res chain seq x y z
N MET A 1 20.51 -5.33 -23.03
CA MET A 1 19.49 -5.32 -24.10
C MET A 1 18.16 -5.69 -23.46
N LYS A 2 17.22 -4.74 -23.31
CA LYS A 2 15.87 -5.06 -22.79
C LYS A 2 15.04 -5.57 -23.96
N ILE A 3 14.82 -6.87 -23.99
CA ILE A 3 13.90 -7.47 -24.96
C ILE A 3 12.49 -7.22 -24.41
N SER A 4 11.82 -6.22 -24.96
CA SER A 4 10.42 -5.95 -24.64
C SER A 4 9.56 -6.65 -25.68
N HIS A 5 9.13 -7.87 -25.38
CA HIS A 5 8.09 -8.53 -26.15
C HIS A 5 6.74 -8.06 -25.60
N SER A 6 5.96 -7.38 -26.44
CA SER A 6 4.56 -7.09 -26.17
C SER A 6 3.72 -8.01 -27.05
N LEU A 7 2.83 -8.77 -26.44
CA LEU A 7 1.82 -9.54 -27.14
C LEU A 7 0.47 -8.86 -26.87
N MET A 8 -0.19 -8.39 -27.93
CA MET A 8 -1.55 -7.87 -27.85
C MET A 8 -2.50 -8.98 -28.29
N VAL A 9 -3.41 -9.35 -27.40
CA VAL A 9 -4.42 -10.40 -27.64
C VAL A 9 -5.79 -9.73 -27.65
N HIS A 10 -6.56 -9.96 -28.71
CA HIS A 10 -7.97 -9.54 -28.76
C HIS A 10 -8.81 -10.62 -28.09
N ILE A 11 -9.62 -10.24 -27.10
CA ILE A 11 -10.53 -11.14 -26.39
C ILE A 11 -11.94 -10.64 -26.67
N SER A 12 -12.78 -11.50 -27.25
CA SER A 12 -14.20 -11.24 -27.48
C SER A 12 -15.08 -12.12 -26.58
N ALA A 13 -16.40 -11.94 -26.67
CA ALA A 13 -17.36 -12.79 -25.96
C ALA A 13 -17.33 -14.26 -26.41
N ASN A 14 -16.75 -14.56 -27.58
CA ASN A 14 -16.64 -15.91 -28.13
C ASN A 14 -15.30 -16.59 -27.75
N THR A 15 -14.36 -15.88 -27.13
CA THR A 15 -13.08 -16.46 -26.72
C THR A 15 -13.31 -17.48 -25.61
N TYR A 16 -12.92 -18.73 -25.85
CA TYR A 16 -12.91 -19.77 -24.84
C TYR A 16 -11.60 -19.72 -24.04
N ILE A 17 -11.69 -19.81 -22.72
CA ILE A 17 -10.54 -19.70 -21.81
C ILE A 17 -10.34 -21.03 -21.08
N THR A 18 -9.14 -21.57 -21.14
CA THR A 18 -8.75 -22.77 -20.40
C THR A 18 -7.48 -22.54 -19.60
N SER A 19 -7.43 -23.08 -18.39
CA SER A 19 -6.22 -23.10 -17.58
C SER A 19 -5.68 -24.52 -17.45
N TYR A 20 -4.35 -24.66 -17.51
CA TYR A 20 -3.65 -25.89 -17.18
C TYR A 20 -2.53 -25.60 -16.20
N ASN A 21 -2.51 -26.32 -15.10
CA ASN A 21 -1.54 -26.15 -14.02
C ASN A 21 -0.92 -27.51 -13.67
N ASN A 22 0.40 -27.53 -13.55
CA ASN A 22 1.14 -28.64 -12.96
C ASN A 22 2.14 -28.10 -11.93
N SER A 23 3.00 -28.97 -11.38
CA SER A 23 3.99 -28.54 -10.38
C SER A 23 4.99 -27.53 -10.93
N GLU A 24 5.29 -27.57 -12.22
CA GLU A 24 6.35 -26.78 -12.85
C GLU A 24 5.85 -25.46 -13.45
N SER A 25 4.61 -25.43 -13.95
CA SER A 25 4.07 -24.33 -14.73
C SER A 25 2.58 -24.12 -14.51
N GLN A 26 2.16 -22.87 -14.64
CA GLN A 26 0.77 -22.46 -14.70
C GLN A 26 0.54 -21.76 -16.03
N SER A 27 -0.45 -22.24 -16.77
CA SER A 27 -0.73 -21.79 -18.14
C SER A 27 -2.20 -21.42 -18.29
N CYS A 28 -2.45 -20.37 -19.06
CA CYS A 28 -3.77 -19.94 -19.48
C CYS A 28 -3.79 -19.81 -21.00
N SER A 29 -4.75 -20.47 -21.63
CA SER A 29 -4.94 -20.47 -23.08
C SER A 29 -6.25 -19.77 -23.43
N PHE A 30 -6.18 -18.93 -24.45
CA PHE A 30 -7.29 -18.18 -25.05
C PHE A 30 -7.50 -18.74 -26.45
N ILE A 31 -8.70 -19.25 -26.73
CA ILE A 31 -9.04 -19.94 -27.97
C ILE A 31 -10.18 -19.21 -28.67
N GLU A 32 -9.95 -18.73 -29.88
CA GLU A 32 -10.95 -18.02 -30.68
C GLU A 32 -10.68 -18.26 -32.18
N ASP A 33 -11.71 -18.52 -32.97
CA ASP A 33 -11.62 -18.73 -34.43
C ASP A 33 -10.56 -19.74 -34.90
N GLY A 34 -10.27 -20.75 -34.08
CA GLY A 34 -9.24 -21.77 -34.36
C GLY A 34 -7.81 -21.34 -34.02
N GLU A 35 -7.61 -20.09 -33.58
CA GLU A 35 -6.35 -19.63 -33.01
C GLU A 35 -6.29 -19.96 -31.51
N THR A 36 -5.09 -20.26 -31.01
CA THR A 36 -4.85 -20.49 -29.59
C THR A 36 -3.63 -19.71 -29.14
N ILE A 37 -3.83 -18.81 -28.19
CA ILE A 37 -2.77 -18.05 -27.55
C ILE A 37 -2.61 -18.56 -26.13
N THR A 38 -1.40 -19.02 -25.78
CA THR A 38 -1.12 -19.55 -24.44
C THR A 38 -0.09 -18.68 -23.73
N LEU A 39 -0.46 -18.20 -22.55
CA LEU A 39 0.44 -17.58 -21.59
C LEU A 39 0.85 -18.64 -20.57
N SER A 40 2.14 -18.88 -20.41
CA SER A 40 2.66 -19.86 -19.46
C SER A 40 3.75 -19.24 -18.60
N PHE A 41 3.67 -19.49 -17.29
CA PHE A 41 4.62 -19.03 -16.31
C PHE A 41 5.09 -20.21 -15.45
N GLY A 42 6.39 -20.30 -15.20
CA GLY A 42 6.92 -21.26 -14.25
C GLY A 42 6.42 -20.95 -12.83
N THR A 43 6.05 -21.97 -12.06
CA THR A 43 5.51 -21.83 -10.70
C THR A 43 6.47 -21.05 -9.79
N ASP A 44 7.78 -21.31 -9.90
CA ASP A 44 8.83 -20.57 -9.17
C ASP A 44 8.85 -19.07 -9.49
N SER A 45 8.57 -18.72 -10.75
CA SER A 45 8.54 -17.32 -11.18
C SER A 45 7.32 -16.61 -10.62
N LEU A 46 6.17 -17.28 -10.59
CA LEU A 46 4.95 -16.77 -9.95
C LEU A 46 5.14 -16.62 -8.44
N GLN A 47 5.81 -17.56 -7.79
CA GLN A 47 6.14 -17.47 -6.38
C GLN A 47 7.03 -16.26 -6.08
N LYS A 48 8.13 -16.08 -6.83
CA LYS A 48 9.02 -14.92 -6.68
C LYS A 48 8.31 -13.60 -6.94
N LEU A 49 7.39 -13.55 -7.90
CA LEU A 49 6.55 -12.39 -8.16
C LEU A 49 5.67 -12.08 -6.94
N ASN A 50 5.02 -13.09 -6.37
CA ASN A 50 4.20 -12.93 -5.18
C ASN A 50 5.00 -12.45 -3.96
N GLU A 51 6.17 -13.03 -3.70
CA GLU A 51 7.11 -12.59 -2.66
C GLU A 51 7.54 -11.13 -2.88
N THR A 52 7.81 -10.75 -4.12
CA THR A 52 8.17 -9.37 -4.48
C THR A 52 7.01 -8.40 -4.18
N ILE A 53 5.78 -8.76 -4.54
CA ILE A 53 4.58 -7.96 -4.26
C ILE A 53 4.41 -7.78 -2.75
N GLN A 54 4.54 -8.86 -1.97
CA GLN A 54 4.43 -8.81 -0.51
C GLN A 54 5.50 -7.89 0.11
N ASN A 55 6.76 -8.00 -0.33
CA ASN A 55 7.83 -7.13 0.13
C ASN A 55 7.56 -5.64 -0.17
N LEU A 56 7.06 -5.34 -1.38
CA LEU A 56 6.68 -3.97 -1.74
C LEU A 56 5.54 -3.43 -0.88
N GLN A 57 4.54 -4.25 -0.57
CA GLN A 57 3.46 -3.88 0.34
C GLN A 57 3.96 -3.58 1.75
N GLN A 58 4.88 -4.39 2.28
CA GLN A 58 5.50 -4.16 3.59
C GLN A 58 6.32 -2.86 3.61
N ILE A 59 7.09 -2.60 2.56
CA ILE A 59 7.85 -1.34 2.42
C ILE A 59 6.89 -0.16 2.43
N TYR A 60 5.81 -0.22 1.64
CA TYR A 60 4.81 0.84 1.59
C TYR A 60 4.20 1.12 2.97
N GLN A 61 3.76 0.08 3.68
CA GLN A 61 3.20 0.20 5.03
C GLN A 61 4.22 0.82 6.01
N SER A 62 5.48 0.40 5.96
CA SER A 62 6.55 0.97 6.79
C SER A 62 6.75 2.46 6.52
N LEU A 63 6.73 2.87 5.26
CA LEU A 63 6.88 4.28 4.87
C LEU A 63 5.68 5.12 5.34
N CYS A 64 4.45 4.61 5.21
CA CYS A 64 3.25 5.27 5.72
C CYS A 64 3.35 5.50 7.23
N LEU A 65 3.76 4.47 7.99
CA LEU A 65 3.91 4.56 9.45
C LEU A 65 5.00 5.58 9.84
N LYS A 66 6.17 5.55 9.17
CA LYS A 66 7.23 6.54 9.39
C LYS A 66 6.75 7.96 9.10
N ARG A 67 6.00 8.16 8.00
CA ARG A 67 5.45 9.47 7.65
C ARG A 67 4.46 9.97 8.69
N GLN A 68 3.58 9.09 9.18
CA GLN A 68 2.64 9.44 10.24
C GLN A 68 3.37 9.85 11.53
N GLN A 69 4.40 9.11 11.94
CA GLN A 69 5.23 9.45 13.10
C GLN A 69 5.94 10.80 12.95
N GLN A 70 6.43 11.12 11.75
CA GLN A 70 7.03 12.44 11.48
C GLN A 70 6.01 13.56 11.62
N ILE A 71 4.82 13.39 11.01
CA ILE A 71 3.73 14.36 11.12
C ILE A 71 3.32 14.57 12.58
N SER A 72 3.18 13.50 13.37
CA SER A 72 2.86 13.61 14.81
C SER A 72 3.91 14.42 15.57
N LYS A 73 5.20 14.16 15.32
CA LYS A 73 6.30 14.91 15.96
C LYS A 73 6.33 16.37 15.55
N GLU A 74 6.11 16.66 14.27
CA GLU A 74 6.02 18.04 13.76
C GLU A 74 4.82 18.77 14.40
N LEU A 75 3.69 18.08 14.58
CA LEU A 75 2.50 18.63 15.22
C LEU A 75 2.73 18.96 16.71
N ASP A 76 3.41 18.08 17.45
CA ASP A 76 3.78 18.30 18.86
C ASP A 76 4.72 19.51 19.03
N LEU A 77 5.54 19.83 18.02
CA LEU A 77 6.42 21.01 18.03
C LEU A 77 5.65 22.32 17.78
N ILE A 78 4.61 22.27 16.96
CA ILE A 78 3.79 23.45 16.60
C ILE A 78 2.75 23.74 17.70
N ASN A 79 2.18 22.69 18.29
CA ASN A 79 1.27 22.78 19.43
C ASN A 79 1.89 22.04 20.62
N PRO A 80 2.89 22.64 21.30
CA PRO A 80 3.38 22.09 22.55
C PRO A 80 2.17 21.98 23.48
N LYS A 81 1.81 20.74 23.86
CA LYS A 81 0.79 20.53 24.88
C LYS A 81 1.14 21.44 26.05
N PRO A 82 0.21 22.26 26.57
CA PRO A 82 0.50 23.07 27.73
C PRO A 82 1.05 22.11 28.79
N SER A 83 2.32 22.33 29.16
CA SER A 83 2.87 21.68 30.33
C SER A 83 1.87 22.00 31.43
N PHE A 84 1.16 20.98 31.92
CA PHE A 84 0.33 21.15 33.11
C PHE A 84 1.30 21.62 34.18
N ILE A 85 1.32 22.93 34.41
CA ILE A 85 2.02 23.53 35.51
C ILE A 85 1.24 23.07 36.73
N SER A 86 1.62 21.91 37.26
CA SER A 86 1.25 21.48 38.61
C SER A 86 2.03 22.35 39.59
N THR A 87 1.72 23.65 39.61
CA THR A 87 2.07 24.54 40.71
C THR A 87 0.78 25.15 41.23
N GLN A 88 0.04 24.40 42.04
CA GLN A 88 -0.71 25.00 43.13
C GLN A 88 -0.56 24.13 44.38
N ASN A 89 0.66 24.16 44.91
CA ASN A 89 0.85 24.23 46.35
C ASN A 89 0.80 25.73 46.68
N GLY A 90 -0.26 26.21 47.33
CA GLY A 90 -0.33 27.62 47.75
C GLY A 90 -1.74 28.18 47.77
N ASN A 91 -2.24 28.38 48.98
CA ASN A 91 -3.46 29.11 49.30
C ASN A 91 -3.67 30.37 48.45
N GLY A 92 -4.88 30.48 47.91
CA GLY A 92 -5.74 31.67 47.97
C GLY A 92 -5.14 33.03 47.57
N LYS A 93 -5.74 33.59 46.51
CA LYS A 93 -5.71 34.99 46.04
C LYS A 93 -4.66 35.27 44.95
N ASN A 94 -5.11 35.36 43.71
CA ASN A 94 -5.38 36.65 43.07
C ASN A 94 -6.15 36.44 41.76
N TYR A 95 -7.16 37.27 41.56
CA TYR A 95 -8.03 37.34 40.39
C TYR A 95 -7.28 37.96 39.20
N ALA A 96 -7.56 37.45 38.01
CA ALA A 96 -7.62 38.25 36.79
C ALA A 96 -8.61 37.56 35.84
N GLU A 97 -9.85 38.06 35.85
CA GLU A 97 -10.80 37.86 34.75
C GLU A 97 -10.12 38.31 33.45
N VAL A 98 -10.08 37.43 32.46
CA VAL A 98 -9.85 37.82 31.07
C VAL A 98 -11.19 37.70 30.38
N ASP A 99 -11.81 38.86 30.24
CA ASP A 99 -13.01 39.11 29.45
C ASP A 99 -12.70 38.79 27.97
N ILE A 100 -13.44 37.86 27.36
CA ILE A 100 -13.45 37.67 25.91
C ILE A 100 -14.91 37.63 25.46
N GLN A 101 -15.33 38.75 24.88
CA GLN A 101 -16.62 38.96 24.24
C GLN A 101 -16.78 38.06 22.99
N PHE A 102 -17.96 37.48 22.84
CA PHE A 102 -18.61 37.23 21.55
C PHE A 102 -20.03 37.81 21.60
#